data_AF-A0A9X0QV83-F1
#
_entry.id   AF-A0A9X0QV83-F1
#
_cell.length_a   1.000
_cell.length_b   1.000
_cell.length_c   1.000
_cell.angle_alpha   90.00
_cell.angle_beta   90.00
_cell.angle_gamma   90.00
#
_symmetry.space_group_name_H-M   'P 1'
#
loop_
_entity.id
_entity.type
_entity.pdbx_description
1 polymer ?
#
loop_
_entity_poly.entity_id
_entity_poly.type
_entity_poly.pdbx_seq_one_letter_code
_entity_poly.pdbx_strand_id
1 'polypeptide(L)'
;MPRRRTLLLLPILATACANRDPVPVPPVPIGYRHLIPLPLNVASIEIAEVVPVPPPGDIGARLSPTPAEAVRIMGRDRLLPVGTEGKGVFTVTTASLVQGREALSCLIACRLEVLSPMGSRLGIVEAQSRRGVNGPDATRPRADEALLRQTLDDLNVEFEFQVRRSLRDWLSTIAPNPDGTIPAPGPAPVTREELPRT
;
A
#
# COMPACT_ATOMS: atom_id res chain seq x y z
N MET A 1 -2.39 -86.47 -20.86
CA MET A 1 -1.98 -85.22 -21.55
C MET A 1 -2.63 -84.05 -20.82
N PRO A 2 -1.88 -83.01 -20.41
CA PRO A 2 -2.13 -82.27 -19.17
C PRO A 2 -2.91 -80.95 -19.31
N ARG A 3 -3.59 -80.61 -18.21
CA ARG A 3 -4.45 -79.44 -17.97
C ARG A 3 -3.57 -78.20 -17.72
N ARG A 4 -3.60 -77.20 -18.61
CA ARG A 4 -2.91 -75.91 -18.40
C ARG A 4 -3.80 -74.95 -17.61
N ARG A 5 -3.41 -74.65 -16.37
CA ARG A 5 -3.94 -73.55 -15.56
C ARG A 5 -2.97 -72.38 -15.70
N THR A 6 -3.42 -71.29 -16.33
CA THR A 6 -2.64 -70.06 -16.46
C THR A 6 -3.10 -69.10 -15.37
N LEU A 7 -2.28 -68.95 -14.31
CA LEU A 7 -2.40 -67.87 -13.34
C LEU A 7 -1.78 -66.61 -13.95
N LEU A 8 -2.60 -65.58 -14.16
CA LEU A 8 -2.13 -64.21 -14.43
C LEU A 8 -2.11 -63.44 -13.11
N LEU A 9 -0.92 -63.28 -12.53
CA LEU A 9 -0.68 -62.29 -11.48
C LEU A 9 -0.66 -60.90 -12.12
N LEU A 10 -1.61 -60.06 -11.73
CA LEU A 10 -1.67 -58.64 -12.08
C LEU A 10 -0.82 -57.84 -11.07
N PRO A 11 0.16 -57.01 -11.47
CA PRO A 11 0.87 -56.15 -10.54
C PRO A 11 -0.01 -54.95 -10.21
N ILE A 12 -0.32 -54.77 -8.93
CA ILE A 12 -0.99 -53.57 -8.41
C ILE A 12 0.05 -52.44 -8.42
N LEU A 13 -0.02 -51.58 -9.44
CA LEU A 13 0.74 -50.34 -9.50
C LEU A 13 0.10 -49.33 -8.54
N ALA A 14 0.67 -49.17 -7.35
CA ALA A 14 0.31 -48.11 -6.42
C ALA A 14 0.78 -46.76 -6.96
N THR A 15 -0.15 -45.95 -7.47
CA THR A 15 0.09 -44.54 -7.79
C THR A 15 0.14 -43.73 -6.50
N ALA A 16 1.35 -43.58 -5.93
CA ALA A 16 1.60 -42.62 -4.87
C ALA A 16 1.51 -41.21 -5.46
N CYS A 17 0.31 -40.62 -5.41
CA CYS A 17 0.15 -39.18 -5.60
C CYS A 17 0.86 -38.49 -4.43
N ALA A 18 2.13 -38.14 -4.65
CA ALA A 18 2.86 -37.26 -3.77
C ALA A 18 2.13 -35.90 -3.76
N ASN A 19 1.27 -35.72 -2.76
CA ASN A 19 0.71 -34.45 -2.37
C ASN A 19 1.90 -33.59 -1.91
N ARG A 20 2.58 -32.94 -2.86
CA ARG A 20 3.64 -31.98 -2.55
C ARG A 20 2.94 -30.82 -1.89
N ASP A 21 3.06 -30.76 -0.56
CA ASP A 21 2.67 -29.57 0.18
C ASP A 21 3.35 -28.36 -0.50
N PRO A 22 2.59 -27.30 -0.83
CA PRO A 22 3.16 -26.12 -1.47
C PRO A 22 4.28 -25.58 -0.59
N VAL A 23 5.45 -25.32 -1.19
CA VAL A 23 6.54 -24.64 -0.48
C VAL A 23 6.01 -23.31 0.07
N PRO A 24 6.17 -23.02 1.37
CA PRO A 24 5.70 -21.77 1.95
C PRO A 24 6.40 -20.59 1.28
N VAL A 25 5.65 -19.76 0.54
CA VAL A 25 6.15 -18.48 0.02
C VAL A 25 6.24 -17.50 1.19
N PRO A 26 7.38 -16.83 1.41
CA PRO A 26 7.49 -15.83 2.46
C PRO A 26 6.50 -14.68 2.19
N PRO A 27 5.89 -14.10 3.23
CA PRO A 27 4.97 -12.99 3.07
C PRO A 27 5.68 -11.79 2.40
N VAL A 28 5.11 -11.27 1.32
CA VAL A 28 5.64 -10.09 0.61
C VAL A 28 5.61 -8.88 1.55
N PRO A 29 6.69 -8.09 1.72
CA PRO A 29 6.65 -6.91 2.56
C PRO A 29 5.51 -5.94 2.16
N ILE A 30 4.86 -5.31 3.14
CA ILE A 30 3.87 -4.25 2.86
C ILE A 30 4.62 -3.06 2.23
N GLY A 31 4.18 -2.62 1.06
CA GLY A 31 4.78 -1.48 0.34
C GLY A 31 4.06 -1.20 -0.97
N TYR A 32 4.24 0.02 -1.50
CA TYR A 32 3.48 0.54 -2.64
C TYR A 32 4.33 1.12 -3.76
N ARG A 33 5.65 0.92 -3.72
CA ARG A 33 6.58 1.43 -4.74
C ARG A 33 6.37 0.85 -6.15
N HIS A 34 5.57 -0.20 -6.26
CA HIS A 34 5.15 -0.79 -7.53
C HIS A 34 4.01 -0.01 -8.21
N LEU A 35 3.42 0.99 -7.52
CA LEU A 35 2.37 1.86 -8.04
C LEU A 35 2.95 3.23 -8.42
N ILE A 36 2.38 3.88 -9.45
CA ILE A 36 2.77 5.23 -9.88
C ILE A 36 2.51 6.23 -8.74
N PRO A 37 3.51 6.96 -8.23
CA PRO A 37 3.32 7.87 -7.11
C PRO A 37 2.44 9.08 -7.47
N LEU A 38 2.01 9.82 -6.46
CA LEU A 38 1.18 11.02 -6.52
C LEU A 38 2.08 12.24 -6.37
N PRO A 39 2.49 12.88 -7.48
CA PRO A 39 3.36 14.05 -7.42
C PRO A 39 2.58 15.27 -6.95
N LEU A 40 2.90 15.77 -5.75
CA LEU A 40 2.32 16.96 -5.17
C LEU A 40 3.22 18.17 -5.40
N ASN A 41 2.64 19.27 -5.88
CA ASN A 41 3.30 20.56 -6.03
C ASN A 41 3.50 21.22 -4.65
N VAL A 42 4.32 20.60 -3.82
CA VAL A 42 4.78 21.08 -2.51
C VAL A 42 6.29 20.87 -2.39
N ALA A 43 6.97 21.72 -1.63
CA ALA A 43 8.43 21.62 -1.42
C ALA A 43 8.84 20.38 -0.63
N SER A 44 7.99 19.93 0.30
CA SER A 44 8.29 18.82 1.19
C SER A 44 7.02 18.12 1.65
N ILE A 45 7.17 16.86 2.08
CA ILE A 45 6.11 16.09 2.70
C ILE A 45 6.61 15.57 4.04
N GLU A 46 5.87 15.87 5.10
CA GLU A 46 6.07 15.31 6.43
C GLU A 46 5.09 14.16 6.66
N ILE A 47 5.60 13.04 7.15
CA ILE A 47 4.78 11.93 7.65
C ILE A 47 4.76 12.04 9.16
N ALA A 48 3.61 12.39 9.73
CA ALA A 48 3.47 12.57 11.17
C ALA A 48 3.62 11.23 11.91
N GLU A 49 4.46 11.23 12.95
CA GLU A 49 4.71 10.06 13.79
C GLU A 49 3.70 9.93 14.95
N VAL A 50 2.68 10.80 15.00
CA VAL A 50 1.58 10.70 15.98
C VAL A 50 0.92 9.34 15.85
N VAL A 51 0.77 8.63 16.98
CA VAL A 51 0.12 7.32 17.06
C VAL A 51 -1.30 7.53 17.60
N PRO A 52 -2.35 7.14 16.85
CA PRO A 52 -3.72 7.16 17.37
C PRO A 52 -3.88 6.29 18.62
N VAL A 53 -4.74 6.71 19.54
CA VAL A 53 -5.03 5.93 20.75
C VAL A 53 -5.78 4.65 20.36
N PRO A 54 -5.29 3.46 20.73
CA PRO A 54 -5.95 2.20 20.37
C PRO A 54 -7.23 1.99 21.20
N PRO A 55 -8.32 1.47 20.60
CA PRO A 55 -9.50 1.06 21.33
C PRO A 55 -9.25 -0.21 22.18
N PRO A 56 -10.15 -0.53 23.14
CA PRO A 56 -10.09 -1.80 23.86
C PRO A 56 -10.16 -3.00 22.92
N GLY A 57 -9.33 -4.02 23.19
CA GLY A 57 -9.25 -5.23 22.37
C GLY A 57 -8.47 -5.07 21.07
N ASP A 58 -7.80 -3.93 20.86
CA ASP A 58 -6.87 -3.74 19.75
C ASP A 58 -5.64 -4.65 19.92
N ILE A 59 -5.36 -5.43 18.89
CA ILE A 59 -4.23 -6.35 18.77
C ILE A 59 -3.20 -5.88 17.74
N GLY A 60 -3.41 -4.72 17.10
CA GLY A 60 -2.59 -4.21 16.02
C GLY A 60 -1.12 -3.99 16.38
N ALA A 61 -0.81 -3.71 17.64
CA ALA A 61 0.57 -3.59 18.12
C ALA A 61 1.38 -4.91 18.06
N ARG A 62 0.72 -6.06 17.85
CA ARG A 62 1.38 -7.37 17.70
C ARG A 62 1.89 -7.62 16.28
N LEU A 63 1.40 -6.86 15.30
CA LEU A 63 1.77 -7.00 13.90
C LEU A 63 3.06 -6.23 13.60
N SER A 64 3.78 -6.71 12.58
CA SER A 64 4.94 -6.02 12.03
C SER A 64 4.84 -5.97 10.50
N PRO A 65 4.67 -4.78 9.89
CA PRO A 65 4.46 -3.48 10.53
C PRO A 65 3.13 -3.41 11.29
N THR A 66 3.03 -2.50 12.27
CA THR A 66 1.75 -2.17 12.93
C THR A 66 0.79 -1.50 11.94
N PRO A 67 -0.54 -1.48 12.18
CA PRO A 67 -1.48 -0.79 11.29
C PRO A 67 -1.11 0.68 11.03
N ALA A 68 -0.66 1.42 12.04
CA ALA A 68 -0.23 2.81 11.86
C ALA A 68 1.04 2.91 11.00
N GLU A 69 2.04 2.07 11.24
CA GLU A 69 3.26 2.02 10.44
C GLU A 69 2.98 1.65 8.99
N ALA A 70 2.06 0.70 8.74
CA ALA A 70 1.68 0.29 7.40
C ALA A 70 1.02 1.43 6.61
N VAL A 71 0.18 2.24 7.25
CA VAL A 71 -0.40 3.46 6.64
C VAL A 71 0.69 4.51 6.39
N ARG A 72 1.70 4.65 7.27
CA ARG A 72 2.85 5.54 7.03
C ARG A 72 3.71 5.06 5.87
N ILE A 73 3.93 3.76 5.72
CA ILE A 73 4.62 3.17 4.56
C ILE A 73 3.86 3.53 3.28
N MET A 74 2.53 3.42 3.27
CA MET A 74 1.70 3.88 2.16
C MET A 74 1.94 5.36 1.85
N GLY A 75 1.87 6.24 2.85
CA GLY A 75 2.15 7.67 2.66
C GLY A 75 3.53 7.95 2.05
N ARG A 76 4.59 7.28 2.55
CA ARG A 76 5.97 7.42 2.06
C ARG A 76 6.16 6.92 0.63
N ASP A 77 5.53 5.81 0.28
CA ASP A 77 5.69 5.20 -1.04
C ASP A 77 4.79 5.85 -2.10
N ARG A 78 3.61 6.36 -1.71
CA ARG A 78 2.63 6.92 -2.65
C ARG A 78 2.84 8.42 -2.89
N LEU A 79 3.38 9.19 -1.95
CA LEU A 79 3.48 10.64 -2.09
C LEU A 79 4.87 11.10 -2.53
N LEU A 80 4.91 12.02 -3.51
CA LEU A 80 6.15 12.57 -4.04
C LEU A 80 6.10 14.11 -4.06
N PRO A 81 6.93 14.83 -3.29
CA PRO A 81 7.05 16.28 -3.41
C PRO A 81 7.80 16.65 -4.70
N VAL A 82 7.19 17.49 -5.54
CA VAL A 82 7.80 17.98 -6.79
C VAL A 82 7.79 19.50 -6.93
N GLY A 83 7.22 20.21 -5.95
CA GLY A 83 7.13 21.66 -5.95
C GLY A 83 8.32 22.34 -5.28
N THR A 84 8.28 23.67 -5.24
CA THR A 84 9.32 24.51 -4.60
C THR A 84 8.86 25.22 -3.34
N GLU A 85 7.54 25.30 -3.11
CA GLU A 85 6.94 26.01 -1.99
C GLU A 85 5.91 25.14 -1.26
N GLY A 86 5.58 25.51 -0.02
CA GLY A 86 4.56 24.83 0.78
C GLY A 86 4.98 23.45 1.29
N LYS A 87 4.06 22.77 1.98
CA LYS A 87 4.32 21.52 2.68
C LYS A 87 3.09 20.62 2.71
N GLY A 88 3.26 19.34 2.39
CA GLY A 88 2.29 18.30 2.67
C GLY A 88 2.49 17.72 4.07
N VAL A 89 1.42 17.51 4.83
CA VAL A 89 1.45 16.81 6.13
C VAL A 89 0.51 15.62 6.06
N PHE A 90 1.07 14.41 6.07
CA PHE A 90 0.33 13.15 6.09
C PHE A 90 0.26 12.60 7.51
N THR A 91 -0.95 12.43 8.02
CA THR A 91 -1.21 12.01 9.39
C THR A 91 -2.07 10.75 9.40
N VAL A 92 -1.68 9.76 10.19
CA VAL A 92 -2.54 8.61 10.49
C VAL A 92 -3.54 9.06 11.55
N THR A 93 -4.83 9.11 11.20
CA THR A 93 -5.89 9.61 12.10
C THR A 93 -6.57 8.47 12.85
N THR A 94 -6.56 7.26 12.30
CA THR A 94 -7.05 6.05 12.97
C THR A 94 -6.23 4.86 12.51
N ALA A 95 -5.90 3.97 13.44
CA ALA A 95 -5.23 2.72 13.15
C ALA A 95 -5.58 1.71 14.24
N SER A 96 -6.49 0.79 13.95
CA SER A 96 -6.88 -0.25 14.89
C SER A 96 -7.17 -1.58 14.21
N LEU A 97 -6.87 -2.65 14.95
CA LEU A 97 -7.22 -4.02 14.59
C LEU A 97 -7.78 -4.71 15.83
N VAL A 98 -9.10 -4.78 15.95
CA VAL A 98 -9.78 -5.28 17.15
C VAL A 98 -10.10 -6.77 17.01
N GLN A 99 -9.76 -7.54 18.04
CA GLN A 99 -10.09 -8.96 18.14
C GLN A 99 -11.28 -9.18 19.09
N GLY A 100 -12.37 -9.71 18.53
CA GLY A 100 -13.50 -10.26 19.28
C GLY A 100 -13.36 -11.77 19.48
N ARG A 101 -14.40 -12.41 20.04
CA ARG A 101 -14.40 -13.86 20.32
C ARG A 101 -14.24 -14.72 19.06
N GLU A 102 -14.95 -14.36 17.99
CA GLU A 102 -14.92 -15.03 16.68
C GLU A 102 -14.97 -13.97 15.55
N ALA A 103 -14.32 -12.83 15.77
CA ALA A 103 -14.37 -11.71 14.85
C ALA A 103 -13.06 -10.93 14.87
N LEU A 104 -12.67 -10.41 13.70
CA LEU A 104 -11.61 -9.42 13.56
C LEU A 104 -12.19 -8.21 12.82
N SER A 105 -11.85 -7.00 13.27
CA SER A 105 -12.22 -5.75 12.60
C SER A 105 -10.99 -4.87 12.47
N CYS A 106 -10.70 -4.40 11.26
CA CYS A 106 -9.65 -3.43 10.99
C CYS A 106 -10.28 -2.10 10.58
N LEU A 107 -9.80 -1.01 11.17
CA LEU A 107 -10.17 0.36 10.81
C LEU A 107 -8.88 1.18 10.71
N ILE A 108 -8.65 1.74 9.53
CA ILE A 108 -7.49 2.59 9.26
C ILE A 108 -7.96 3.85 8.53
N ALA A 109 -7.39 4.98 8.90
CA ALA A 109 -7.69 6.27 8.29
C ALA A 109 -6.45 7.15 8.27
N CYS A 110 -6.37 8.00 7.25
CA CYS A 110 -5.33 9.00 7.12
C CYS A 110 -5.91 10.34 6.64
N ARG A 111 -5.13 11.39 6.86
CA ARG A 111 -5.39 12.75 6.43
C ARG A 111 -4.14 13.29 5.76
N LEU A 112 -4.30 14.01 4.66
CA LEU A 112 -3.24 14.80 4.05
C LEU A 112 -3.68 16.25 3.99
N GLU A 113 -2.88 17.14 4.57
CA GLU A 113 -3.05 18.59 4.51
C GLU A 113 -1.97 19.21 3.63
N VAL A 114 -2.34 20.17 2.80
CA VAL A 114 -1.41 21.03 2.06
C VAL A 114 -1.37 22.38 2.75
N LEU A 115 -0.17 22.81 3.13
CA LEU A 115 0.07 24.05 3.84
C LEU A 115 0.88 25.02 2.96
N SER A 116 0.53 26.30 3.01
CA SER A 116 1.33 27.39 2.45
C SER A 116 2.67 27.53 3.17
N PRO A 117 3.65 28.26 2.59
CA PRO A 117 4.90 28.60 3.29
C PRO A 117 4.68 29.31 4.64
N MET A 118 3.58 30.05 4.79
CA MET A 118 3.21 30.74 6.03
C MET A 118 2.43 29.87 7.02
N GLY A 119 2.21 28.59 6.71
CA GLY A 119 1.50 27.62 7.57
C GLY A 119 -0.02 27.63 7.44
N SER A 120 -0.61 28.52 6.65
CA SER A 120 -2.06 28.48 6.36
C SER A 120 -2.41 27.23 5.55
N ARG A 121 -3.49 26.53 5.90
CA ARG A 121 -3.98 25.35 5.18
C ARG A 121 -4.64 25.74 3.86
N LEU A 122 -4.15 25.16 2.77
CA LEU A 122 -4.60 25.39 1.40
C LEU A 122 -5.44 24.24 0.85
N GLY A 123 -5.29 23.03 1.39
CA GLY A 123 -6.03 21.86 0.95
C GLY A 123 -6.04 20.76 2.00
N ILE A 124 -7.04 19.88 1.91
CA ILE A 124 -7.17 18.74 2.80
C ILE A 124 -7.86 17.59 2.10
N VAL A 125 -7.41 16.37 2.41
CA VAL A 125 -8.10 15.12 2.08
C VAL A 125 -8.09 14.19 3.26
N GLU A 126 -9.13 13.38 3.36
CA GLU A 126 -9.25 12.30 4.32
C GLU A 126 -9.65 11.04 3.59
N ALA A 127 -9.07 9.92 4.00
CA ALA A 127 -9.38 8.61 3.47
C ALA A 127 -9.50 7.63 4.64
N GLN A 128 -10.46 6.70 4.53
CA GLN A 128 -10.70 5.69 5.55
C GLN A 128 -11.11 4.39 4.88
N SER A 129 -10.64 3.28 5.45
CA SER A 129 -11.09 1.95 5.09
C SER A 129 -11.40 1.14 6.34
N ARG A 130 -12.41 0.29 6.23
CA ARG A 130 -12.84 -0.63 7.28
C ARG A 130 -13.18 -1.98 6.68
N ARG A 131 -12.61 -3.05 7.24
CA ARG A 131 -13.02 -4.42 6.96
C ARG A 131 -13.21 -5.21 8.25
N GLY A 132 -13.96 -6.30 8.15
CA GLY A 132 -14.04 -7.28 9.21
C GLY A 132 -14.30 -8.68 8.67
N VAL A 133 -13.89 -9.67 9.43
CA VAL A 133 -14.12 -11.10 9.16
C VAL A 133 -14.67 -11.76 10.42
N ASN A 134 -15.49 -12.80 10.26
CA ASN A 134 -16.18 -13.47 11.37
C ASN A 134 -16.06 -14.99 11.26
N GLY A 135 -16.36 -15.69 12.35
CA GLY A 135 -16.45 -17.15 12.40
C GLY A 135 -15.12 -17.83 12.07
N PRO A 136 -15.13 -18.95 11.32
CA PRO A 136 -13.92 -19.71 11.01
C PRO A 136 -12.82 -18.88 10.33
N ASP A 137 -13.20 -17.88 9.54
CA ASP A 137 -12.27 -17.02 8.80
C ASP A 137 -11.46 -16.11 9.73
N ALA A 138 -12.07 -15.63 10.81
CA ALA A 138 -11.39 -14.82 11.83
C ALA A 138 -10.37 -15.62 12.65
N THR A 139 -10.51 -16.94 12.69
CA THR A 139 -9.63 -17.84 13.45
C THR A 139 -8.51 -18.48 12.62
N ARG A 140 -8.48 -18.22 11.30
CA ARG A 140 -7.43 -18.78 10.43
C ARG A 140 -6.06 -18.25 10.84
N PRO A 141 -4.99 -19.04 10.67
CA PRO A 141 -3.64 -18.54 10.81
C PRO A 141 -3.43 -17.29 9.94
N ARG A 142 -2.87 -16.23 10.52
CA ARG A 142 -2.61 -14.94 9.84
C ARG A 142 -3.85 -14.19 9.32
N ALA A 143 -5.03 -14.46 9.87
CA ALA A 143 -6.24 -13.73 9.50
C ALA A 143 -6.13 -12.22 9.80
N ASP A 144 -5.39 -11.85 10.84
CA ASP A 144 -5.03 -10.47 11.20
C ASP A 144 -4.16 -9.78 10.15
N GLU A 145 -3.05 -10.42 9.74
CA GLU A 145 -2.17 -9.90 8.69
C GLU A 145 -2.92 -9.77 7.35
N ALA A 146 -3.72 -10.78 6.99
CA ALA A 146 -4.50 -10.78 5.76
C ALA A 146 -5.56 -9.67 5.77
N LEU A 147 -6.28 -9.50 6.89
CA LEU A 147 -7.27 -8.44 7.05
C LEU A 147 -6.64 -7.05 6.95
N LEU A 148 -5.48 -6.85 7.59
CA LEU A 148 -4.75 -5.59 7.51
C LEU A 148 -4.40 -5.25 6.05
N ARG A 149 -3.84 -6.21 5.30
CA ARG A 149 -3.48 -6.01 3.87
C ARG A 149 -4.67 -5.63 3.01
N GLN A 150 -5.78 -6.36 3.12
CA GLN A 150 -6.98 -6.06 2.35
C GLN A 150 -7.57 -4.70 2.70
N THR A 151 -7.50 -4.29 3.98
CA THR A 151 -7.98 -2.99 4.42
C THR A 151 -7.08 -1.87 3.88
N LEU A 152 -5.77 -2.11 3.84
CA LEU A 152 -4.76 -1.22 3.27
C LEU A 152 -4.90 -1.05 1.75
N ASP A 153 -5.17 -2.11 1.01
CA ASP A 153 -5.44 -2.04 -0.44
C ASP A 153 -6.64 -1.13 -0.72
N ASP A 154 -7.74 -1.31 0.02
CA ASP A 154 -8.92 -0.44 -0.06
C ASP A 154 -8.59 1.02 0.33
N LEU A 155 -7.80 1.22 1.40
CA LEU A 155 -7.42 2.55 1.85
C LEU A 155 -6.59 3.27 0.77
N ASN A 156 -5.67 2.57 0.11
CA ASN A 156 -4.87 3.15 -0.96
C ASN A 156 -5.74 3.62 -2.14
N VAL A 157 -6.73 2.82 -2.54
CA VAL A 157 -7.67 3.20 -3.60
C VAL A 157 -8.47 4.44 -3.22
N GLU A 158 -9.04 4.45 -2.01
CA GLU A 158 -9.80 5.60 -1.50
C GLU A 158 -8.91 6.85 -1.40
N PHE A 159 -7.70 6.71 -0.85
CA PHE A 159 -6.74 7.80 -0.72
C PHE A 159 -6.37 8.41 -2.07
N GLU A 160 -6.04 7.58 -3.05
CA GLU A 160 -5.74 8.05 -4.40
C GLU A 160 -6.93 8.78 -5.03
N PHE A 161 -8.13 8.22 -4.90
CA PHE A 161 -9.35 8.88 -5.39
C PHE A 161 -9.54 10.25 -4.76
N GLN A 162 -9.42 10.36 -3.43
CA GLN A 162 -9.61 11.61 -2.70
C GLN A 162 -8.54 12.66 -3.07
N VAL A 163 -7.27 12.26 -3.20
CA VAL A 163 -6.20 13.15 -3.64
C VAL A 163 -6.48 13.66 -5.05
N ARG A 164 -6.77 12.77 -6.01
CA ARG A 164 -7.03 13.16 -7.41
C ARG A 164 -8.26 14.05 -7.56
N ARG A 165 -9.28 13.84 -6.74
CA ARG A 165 -10.52 14.62 -6.76
C ARG A 165 -10.35 16.00 -6.13
N SER A 166 -9.82 16.03 -4.91
CA SER A 166 -9.88 17.21 -4.04
C SER A 166 -8.61 18.06 -4.09
N LEU A 167 -7.47 17.46 -4.44
CA LEU A 167 -6.18 18.14 -4.60
C LEU A 167 -5.72 18.16 -6.06
N ARG A 168 -6.65 18.12 -7.02
CA ARG A 168 -6.34 18.09 -8.46
C ARG A 168 -5.41 19.24 -8.89
N ASP A 169 -5.61 20.45 -8.35
CA ASP A 169 -4.84 21.64 -8.68
C ASP A 169 -3.43 21.61 -8.06
N TRP A 170 -3.20 20.69 -7.11
CA TRP A 170 -1.92 20.45 -6.46
C TRP A 170 -1.17 19.25 -7.06
N LEU A 171 -1.80 18.46 -7.92
CA LEU A 171 -1.13 17.36 -8.60
C LEU A 171 -0.33 17.90 -9.79
N SER A 172 0.96 17.60 -9.82
CA SER A 172 1.79 17.96 -10.98
C SER A 172 1.40 17.13 -12.19
N THR A 173 1.36 17.77 -13.36
CA THR A 173 1.17 17.12 -14.65
C THR A 173 2.43 16.41 -15.15
N ILE A 174 3.58 16.65 -14.51
CA ILE A 174 4.82 15.93 -14.82
C ILE A 174 4.67 14.50 -14.28
N ALA A 175 4.48 13.56 -15.21
CA ALA A 175 4.42 12.15 -14.88
C ALA A 175 5.77 11.70 -14.30
N PRO A 176 5.79 11.02 -13.14
CA PRO A 176 6.98 10.35 -12.65
C PRO A 176 7.42 9.26 -13.63
N ASN A 177 8.74 9.02 -13.71
CA ASN A 177 9.31 7.88 -14.38
C ASN A 177 8.81 6.56 -13.73
N PRO A 178 8.89 5.40 -14.41
CA PRO A 178 8.49 4.11 -13.86
C PRO A 178 9.20 3.71 -12.55
N ASP A 179 10.36 4.31 -12.27
CA ASP A 179 11.13 4.13 -11.04
C ASP A 179 10.77 5.14 -9.92
N GLY A 180 9.77 5.99 -10.17
CA GLY A 180 9.29 7.02 -9.23
C GLY A 180 10.10 8.32 -9.22
N THR A 181 11.13 8.44 -10.07
CA THR A 181 11.90 9.69 -10.21
C THR A 181 11.17 10.72 -11.08
N ILE A 182 11.50 12.00 -10.95
CA ILE A 182 10.97 13.04 -11.86
C ILE A 182 11.81 13.01 -13.15
N PRO A 183 11.22 13.02 -14.34
CA PRO A 183 11.98 13.16 -15.58
C PRO A 183 12.84 14.43 -15.53
N ALA A 184 14.09 14.32 -15.98
CA ALA A 184 14.98 15.47 -16.08
C ALA A 184 14.32 16.58 -16.93
N PRO A 185 14.52 17.86 -16.58
CA PRO A 185 14.09 18.96 -17.44
C PRO A 185 14.62 18.73 -18.85
N GLY A 186 13.78 18.90 -19.87
CA GLY A 186 14.24 18.86 -21.26
C GLY A 186 15.40 19.85 -21.46
N PRO A 187 16.32 19.59 -22.39
CA PRO A 187 17.44 20.50 -22.65
C PRO A 187 16.91 21.90 -22.93
N ALA A 188 17.54 22.91 -22.32
CA ALA A 188 17.20 24.30 -22.56
C ALA A 188 17.22 24.59 -24.07
N PRO A 189 16.28 25.39 -24.61
CA PRO A 189 16.31 25.77 -26.02
C PRO A 189 17.66 26.42 -26.34
N VAL A 190 18.25 26.01 -27.46
CA VAL A 190 19.55 26.53 -27.91
C VAL A 190 19.39 28.01 -28.26
N THR A 191 19.94 28.90 -27.43
CA THR A 191 20.03 30.32 -27.75
C THR A 191 21.03 30.50 -28.88
N ARG A 192 20.57 30.95 -30.05
CA ARG A 192 21.45 31.36 -31.14
C ARG A 192 22.04 32.71 -30.79
N GLU A 193 23.35 32.75 -30.55
CA GLU A 193 24.10 34.00 -30.44
C GLU A 193 24.22 34.62 -31.84
N GLU A 194 23.59 35.79 -32.04
CA GLU A 194 23.76 36.55 -33.27
C GLU A 194 25.12 37.26 -33.25
N LEU A 195 26.06 36.75 -34.05
CA LEU A 195 27.35 37.39 -34.28
C LEU A 195 27.14 38.77 -34.93
N PRO A 196 27.77 39.85 -34.41
CA PRO A 196 27.70 41.15 -35.04
C PRO A 196 28.35 41.07 -36.42
N ARG A 197 27.64 41.60 -37.43
CA ARG A 197 28.16 41.75 -38.78
C ARG A 197 29.24 42.83 -38.77
N THR A 198 30.48 42.44 -39.00
CA THR A 198 31.60 43.34 -39.33
C THR A 198 31.47 43.89 -40.73
#